data_AF-A0A951N7M6-F1
#
_entry.id   AF-A0A951N7M6-F1
#
_cell.length_a   1.000
_cell.length_b   1.000
_cell.length_c   1.000
_cell.angle_alpha   90.00
_cell.angle_beta   90.00
_cell.angle_gamma   90.00
#
_symmetry.space_group_name_H-M   'P 1'
#
loop_
_entity.id
_entity.type
_entity.pdbx_description
1 polymer ?
#
loop_
_entity_poly.entity_id
_entity_poly.type
_entity_poly.pdbx_seq_one_letter_code
_entity_poly.pdbx_strand_id
1 'polypeptide(L)'
;MFAKLTMRLVAASLALPIVFLAGCGGGNSNGITPTPTPTSGFNPTPTPSPTPANVPSATVIGLTSTNTLIRFNTRTPGSTTTLALSGLSTGDDLLALDFRFAPGAGGSAGLYALSRRASGRFQLYRVNFSGDSASLQAVGPGFDLANITSVGFDFNPNVIQPDNSRVDRIRLVSPTRINARINPDTGTLVDSDPNNSGQQNDGNLAFAAGDVNQNALPRLVGAAYTNNDSDPATGTINFAIDATTNSLVTQGRPASGGNAAVSPNTGQLFTVGSLGVAIGDQNNSGFDIAPGNNTAFASFSGAGTRLYTIDLGTGRATLVGDVGMTGTQVLVGLAIVP
;
A
#
# COMPACT_ATOMS: atom_id res chain seq x y z
N MET A 1 7.44 49.79 12.40
CA MET A 1 8.75 50.01 11.77
C MET A 1 9.09 48.73 11.00
N PHE A 2 8.69 48.64 9.73
CA PHE A 2 8.84 47.43 8.91
C PHE A 2 9.94 47.67 7.88
N ALA A 3 11.02 46.88 7.92
CA ALA A 3 12.06 46.88 6.91
C ALA A 3 11.77 45.79 5.87
N LYS A 4 11.50 46.23 4.62
CA LYS A 4 11.41 45.37 3.43
C LYS A 4 12.82 44.99 2.99
N LEU A 5 13.12 43.69 2.90
CA LEU A 5 14.31 43.18 2.23
C LEU A 5 13.89 42.62 0.87
N THR A 6 14.34 43.26 -0.21
CA THR A 6 14.09 42.85 -1.59
C THR A 6 15.28 42.03 -2.08
N MET A 7 15.07 40.74 -2.35
CA MET A 7 16.09 39.86 -2.91
C MET A 7 15.83 39.69 -4.41
N ARG A 8 16.73 40.22 -5.25
CA ARG A 8 16.74 40.01 -6.70
C ARG A 8 17.58 38.77 -7.02
N LEU A 9 16.99 37.76 -7.63
CA LEU A 9 17.72 36.63 -8.22
C LEU A 9 18.09 36.98 -9.67
N VAL A 10 19.39 36.96 -9.96
CA VAL A 10 19.95 37.07 -11.32
C VAL A 10 20.07 35.66 -11.88
N ALA A 11 19.41 35.40 -13.02
CA ALA A 11 19.57 34.16 -13.78
C ALA A 11 20.83 34.26 -14.66
N ALA A 12 21.78 33.34 -14.46
CA ALA A 12 22.93 33.17 -15.34
C ALA A 12 22.73 31.92 -16.20
N SER A 13 22.48 32.12 -17.49
CA SER A 13 22.44 31.05 -18.50
C SER A 13 23.87 30.66 -18.90
N LEU A 14 24.28 29.42 -18.64
CA LEU A 14 25.49 28.82 -19.21
C LEU A 14 25.15 28.13 -20.52
N ALA A 15 25.72 28.60 -21.62
CA ALA A 15 25.70 27.94 -22.93
C ALA A 15 26.95 27.05 -23.07
N LEU A 16 26.76 25.78 -23.40
CA LEU A 16 27.83 24.84 -23.80
C LEU A 16 28.09 24.98 -25.31
N PRO A 17 29.35 25.04 -25.79
CA PRO A 17 29.66 24.96 -27.21
C PRO A 17 29.77 23.50 -27.67
N ILE A 18 29.09 23.18 -28.78
CA ILE A 18 29.26 21.95 -29.55
C ILE A 18 30.44 22.16 -30.50
N VAL A 19 31.47 21.32 -30.38
CA VAL A 19 32.61 21.26 -31.31
C VAL A 19 32.29 20.25 -32.41
N PHE A 20 32.17 20.73 -33.66
CA PHE A 20 32.17 19.88 -34.85
C PHE A 20 33.61 19.69 -35.32
N LEU A 21 34.06 18.44 -35.39
CA LEU A 21 35.35 18.07 -36.00
C LEU A 21 35.08 17.57 -37.43
N ALA A 22 35.51 18.33 -38.42
CA ALA A 22 35.52 17.92 -39.83
C ALA A 22 36.80 17.14 -40.12
N GLY A 23 36.68 15.84 -40.40
CA GLY A 23 37.75 15.00 -40.94
C GLY A 23 37.57 14.81 -42.44
N CYS A 24 38.54 15.29 -43.22
CA CYS A 24 38.65 15.03 -44.65
C CYS A 24 39.73 13.95 -44.85
N GLY A 25 39.47 12.95 -45.69
CA GLY A 25 40.44 11.93 -46.05
C GLY A 25 39.87 10.94 -47.05
N GLY A 26 40.22 11.12 -48.33
CA GLY A 26 39.83 10.25 -49.44
C GLY A 26 40.76 9.05 -49.64
N GLY A 27 40.30 8.09 -50.45
CA GLY A 27 41.10 6.97 -50.95
C GLY A 27 40.23 5.85 -51.54
N ASN A 28 40.30 5.71 -52.87
CA ASN A 28 39.49 4.82 -53.69
C ASN A 28 39.93 3.34 -53.59
N SER A 29 38.99 2.40 -53.62
CA SER A 29 39.16 1.10 -54.30
C SER A 29 37.82 0.42 -54.54
N ASN A 30 37.61 0.03 -55.80
CA ASN A 30 36.44 -0.64 -56.35
C ASN A 30 36.15 -1.99 -55.66
N GLY A 31 34.89 -2.21 -55.28
CA GLY A 31 34.36 -3.50 -54.85
C GLY A 31 32.84 -3.44 -54.78
N ILE A 32 32.17 -3.77 -55.88
CA ILE A 32 30.72 -3.92 -55.91
C ILE A 32 30.39 -5.25 -55.23
N THR A 33 29.93 -5.19 -53.99
CA THR A 33 29.19 -6.28 -53.33
C THR A 33 27.74 -5.83 -53.16
N PRO A 34 26.74 -6.62 -53.58
CA PRO A 34 25.34 -6.21 -53.43
C PRO A 34 24.97 -6.15 -51.94
N THR A 35 24.48 -4.98 -51.52
CA THR A 35 23.90 -4.74 -50.19
C THR A 35 22.68 -5.65 -50.00
N PRO A 36 22.61 -6.50 -48.96
CA PRO A 36 21.38 -7.20 -48.65
C PRO A 36 20.33 -6.21 -48.16
N THR A 37 19.13 -6.29 -48.75
CA THR A 37 17.93 -5.56 -48.35
C THR A 37 17.69 -5.71 -46.84
N PRO A 38 17.40 -4.64 -46.08
CA PRO A 38 17.01 -4.78 -44.68
C PRO A 38 15.66 -5.49 -44.62
N THR A 39 15.67 -6.77 -44.24
CA THR A 39 14.46 -7.48 -43.82
C THR A 39 13.91 -6.80 -42.58
N SER A 40 12.64 -6.41 -42.63
CA SER A 40 11.88 -5.88 -41.50
C SER A 40 12.04 -6.81 -40.29
N GLY A 41 12.86 -6.40 -39.32
CA GLY A 41 13.03 -7.12 -38.07
C GLY A 41 11.68 -7.19 -37.37
N PHE A 42 11.20 -8.40 -37.15
CA PHE A 42 10.10 -8.67 -36.24
C PHE A 42 10.46 -8.05 -34.90
N ASN A 43 9.71 -7.03 -34.49
CA ASN A 43 9.71 -6.58 -33.10
C ASN A 43 9.16 -7.76 -32.28
N PRO A 44 9.96 -8.47 -31.46
CA PRO A 44 9.40 -9.55 -30.66
C PRO A 44 8.39 -8.92 -29.70
N THR A 45 7.12 -9.28 -29.86
CA THR A 45 6.10 -9.00 -28.85
C THR A 45 6.68 -9.41 -27.50
N PRO A 46 6.71 -8.52 -26.48
CA PRO A 46 7.24 -8.87 -25.17
C PRO A 46 6.49 -10.13 -24.71
N THR A 47 7.23 -11.22 -24.58
CA THR A 47 6.66 -12.47 -24.08
C THR A 47 6.26 -12.20 -22.63
N PRO A 48 4.99 -12.40 -22.23
CA PRO A 48 4.61 -12.23 -20.85
C PRO A 48 5.52 -13.09 -19.98
N SER A 49 6.14 -12.49 -18.97
CA SER A 49 6.94 -13.21 -17.99
C SER A 49 6.10 -14.38 -17.46
N PRO A 50 6.62 -15.62 -17.45
CA PRO A 50 5.85 -16.75 -16.95
C PRO A 50 5.44 -16.45 -15.51
N THR A 51 4.14 -16.49 -15.23
CA THR A 51 3.61 -16.45 -13.85
C THR A 51 4.39 -17.48 -13.03
N PRO A 52 4.96 -17.13 -11.87
CA PRO A 52 5.68 -18.08 -11.04
C PRO A 52 4.80 -19.32 -10.81
N ALA A 53 5.35 -20.51 -11.07
CA ALA A 53 4.66 -21.73 -10.75
C ALA A 53 4.39 -21.75 -9.23
N ASN A 54 3.11 -21.81 -8.86
CA ASN A 54 2.56 -21.87 -7.48
C ASN A 54 2.13 -20.54 -6.81
N VAL A 55 1.47 -19.63 -7.52
CA VAL A 55 0.70 -18.53 -6.88
C VAL A 55 -0.63 -19.06 -6.31
N PRO A 56 -0.89 -18.92 -4.99
CA PRO A 56 -2.19 -19.25 -4.41
C PRO A 56 -3.31 -18.44 -5.06
N SER A 57 -4.42 -19.11 -5.39
CA SER A 57 -5.60 -18.44 -5.97
C SER A 57 -6.36 -17.71 -4.90
N ALA A 58 -6.57 -16.41 -5.08
CA ALA A 58 -7.44 -15.59 -4.25
C ALA A 58 -8.18 -14.58 -5.14
N THR A 59 -9.39 -14.21 -4.73
CA THR A 59 -10.12 -13.10 -5.35
C THR A 59 -9.72 -11.81 -4.66
N VAL A 60 -9.50 -10.77 -5.43
CA VAL A 60 -9.05 -9.47 -4.95
C VAL A 60 -10.05 -8.39 -5.34
N ILE A 61 -10.32 -7.47 -4.41
CA ILE A 61 -10.90 -6.15 -4.68
C ILE A 61 -9.77 -5.12 -4.68
N GLY A 62 -9.54 -4.47 -5.82
CA GLY A 62 -8.58 -3.39 -5.95
C GLY A 62 -9.26 -2.03 -5.94
N LEU A 63 -8.67 -1.06 -5.26
CA LEU A 63 -9.05 0.36 -5.33
C LEU A 63 -8.10 1.10 -6.26
N THR A 64 -8.63 1.71 -7.31
CA THR A 64 -7.85 2.53 -8.25
C THR A 64 -7.72 3.98 -7.76
N SER A 65 -6.71 4.69 -8.29
CA SER A 65 -6.46 6.12 -8.05
C SER A 65 -7.57 7.06 -8.52
N THR A 66 -8.61 6.55 -9.20
CA THR A 66 -9.77 7.31 -9.68
C THR A 66 -11.06 6.84 -9.01
N ASN A 67 -10.98 6.37 -7.76
CA ASN A 67 -12.11 5.95 -6.93
C ASN A 67 -12.99 4.85 -7.56
N THR A 68 -12.39 4.01 -8.41
CA THR A 68 -13.07 2.86 -9.03
C THR A 68 -12.62 1.57 -8.37
N LEU A 69 -13.57 0.66 -8.12
CA LEU A 69 -13.28 -0.69 -7.65
C LEU A 69 -13.12 -1.65 -8.83
N ILE A 70 -12.10 -2.50 -8.76
CA ILE A 70 -11.91 -3.60 -9.71
C ILE A 70 -11.86 -4.92 -8.96
N ARG A 71 -12.27 -6.01 -9.62
CA ARG A 71 -12.19 -7.38 -9.13
C ARG A 71 -11.32 -8.22 -10.05
N PHE A 72 -10.39 -9.00 -9.50
CA PHE A 72 -9.57 -9.93 -10.28
C PHE A 72 -9.13 -11.14 -9.44
N ASN A 73 -8.54 -12.13 -10.08
CA ASN A 73 -7.93 -13.28 -9.41
C ASN A 73 -6.40 -13.15 -9.41
N THR A 74 -5.75 -13.52 -8.30
CA THR A 74 -4.28 -13.43 -8.15
C THR A 74 -3.50 -14.27 -9.17
N ARG A 75 -4.08 -15.33 -9.75
CA ARG A 75 -3.46 -16.12 -10.83
C ARG A 75 -3.60 -15.48 -12.20
N THR A 76 -4.54 -14.56 -12.37
CA THR A 76 -4.81 -13.87 -13.64
C THR A 76 -4.98 -12.36 -13.41
N PRO A 77 -3.98 -11.67 -12.83
CA PRO A 77 -4.13 -10.26 -12.43
C PRO A 77 -4.41 -9.32 -13.60
N GLY A 78 -4.03 -9.70 -14.82
CA GLY A 78 -4.32 -8.94 -16.04
C GLY A 78 -5.79 -8.94 -16.48
N SER A 79 -6.64 -9.80 -15.90
CA SER A 79 -8.07 -9.90 -16.23
C SER A 79 -8.92 -9.37 -15.10
N THR A 80 -9.46 -8.16 -15.29
CA THR A 80 -10.18 -7.41 -14.26
C THR A 80 -11.60 -7.07 -14.68
N THR A 81 -12.54 -7.14 -13.73
CA THR A 81 -13.90 -6.64 -13.87
C THR A 81 -14.08 -5.37 -13.06
N THR A 82 -14.57 -4.31 -13.67
CA THR A 82 -14.92 -3.07 -12.95
C THR A 82 -16.22 -3.22 -12.19
N LEU A 83 -16.27 -2.73 -10.95
CA LEU A 83 -17.48 -2.67 -10.15
C LEU A 83 -17.99 -1.23 -10.12
N ALA A 84 -19.25 -1.02 -10.52
CA ALA A 84 -19.85 0.30 -10.50
C ALA A 84 -20.04 0.78 -9.05
N LEU A 85 -19.32 1.82 -8.64
CA LEU A 85 -19.38 2.36 -7.28
C LEU A 85 -20.34 3.55 -7.19
N SER A 86 -21.16 3.57 -6.16
CA SER A 86 -22.10 4.66 -5.86
C SER A 86 -22.01 5.12 -4.39
N GLY A 87 -22.49 6.32 -4.10
CA GLY A 87 -22.57 6.87 -2.74
C GLY A 87 -21.34 7.65 -2.28
N LEU A 88 -20.27 7.73 -3.08
CA LEU A 88 -19.16 8.65 -2.85
C LEU A 88 -19.56 10.06 -3.30
N SER A 89 -19.39 11.05 -2.42
CA SER A 89 -19.72 12.44 -2.77
C SER A 89 -18.71 13.00 -3.79
N THR A 90 -19.15 13.93 -4.63
CA THR A 90 -18.26 14.63 -5.55
C THR A 90 -17.16 15.36 -4.79
N GLY A 91 -15.89 15.09 -5.15
CA GLY A 91 -14.71 15.67 -4.51
C GLY A 91 -14.20 14.92 -3.28
N ASP A 92 -14.89 13.86 -2.86
CA ASP A 92 -14.36 12.91 -1.88
C ASP A 92 -13.47 11.88 -2.60
N ASP A 93 -12.40 11.46 -1.93
CA ASP A 93 -11.49 10.41 -2.42
C ASP A 93 -11.55 9.19 -1.51
N LEU A 94 -11.39 8.00 -2.10
CA LEU A 94 -11.13 6.77 -1.36
C LEU A 94 -9.62 6.55 -1.27
N LEU A 95 -9.15 6.21 -0.07
CA LEU A 95 -7.72 6.07 0.21
C LEU A 95 -7.29 4.62 0.40
N ALA A 96 -8.15 3.79 0.98
CA ALA A 96 -7.87 2.39 1.23
C ALA A 96 -9.14 1.59 1.47
N LEU A 97 -9.00 0.27 1.45
CA LEU A 97 -10.06 -0.69 1.73
C LEU A 97 -9.48 -1.95 2.37
N ASP A 98 -10.27 -2.64 3.18
CA ASP A 98 -9.93 -3.96 3.73
C ASP A 98 -11.19 -4.71 4.23
N PHE A 99 -11.13 -6.04 4.29
CA PHE A 99 -12.19 -6.92 4.76
C PHE A 99 -12.12 -7.17 6.27
N ARG A 100 -13.21 -6.83 6.97
CA ARG A 100 -13.46 -7.32 8.32
C ARG A 100 -13.99 -8.75 8.26
N PHE A 101 -13.15 -9.74 8.58
CA PHE A 101 -13.52 -11.16 8.49
C PHE A 101 -14.40 -11.65 9.64
N ALA A 102 -13.86 -11.67 10.87
CA ALA A 102 -14.49 -12.28 12.03
C ALA A 102 -14.78 -11.22 13.12
N PRO A 103 -15.81 -10.36 12.93
CA PRO A 103 -16.12 -9.34 13.90
C PRO A 103 -16.53 -9.95 15.26
N GLY A 104 -16.35 -9.17 16.33
CA GLY A 104 -16.95 -9.50 17.63
C GLY A 104 -18.49 -9.54 17.57
N ALA A 105 -19.12 -10.00 18.65
CA ALA A 105 -20.57 -10.05 18.75
C ALA A 105 -21.21 -8.67 18.46
N GLY A 106 -22.15 -8.63 17.51
CA GLY A 106 -22.83 -7.41 17.08
C GLY A 106 -22.09 -6.59 16.01
N GLY A 107 -20.82 -6.87 15.75
CA GLY A 107 -20.12 -6.32 14.59
C GLY A 107 -20.57 -7.00 13.30
N SER A 108 -20.41 -6.32 12.16
CA SER A 108 -20.76 -6.90 10.86
C SER A 108 -19.53 -7.04 9.97
N ALA A 109 -19.36 -8.23 9.39
CA ALA A 109 -18.28 -8.55 8.47
C ALA A 109 -18.48 -7.84 7.13
N GLY A 110 -17.45 -7.91 6.28
CA GLY A 110 -17.49 -7.39 4.91
C GLY A 110 -16.42 -6.33 4.65
N LEU A 111 -16.47 -5.76 3.44
CA LEU A 111 -15.48 -4.77 3.01
C LEU A 111 -15.79 -3.41 3.59
N TYR A 112 -14.75 -2.73 4.07
CA TYR A 112 -14.79 -1.34 4.45
C TYR A 112 -13.84 -0.53 3.59
N ALA A 113 -14.14 0.76 3.44
CA ALA A 113 -13.29 1.72 2.76
C ALA A 113 -13.12 2.99 3.61
N LEU A 114 -11.93 3.56 3.58
CA LEU A 114 -11.64 4.86 4.16
C LEU A 114 -11.70 5.93 3.07
N SER A 115 -12.49 6.95 3.29
CA SER A 115 -12.54 8.14 2.44
C SER A 115 -11.92 9.35 3.13
N ARG A 116 -11.32 10.23 2.33
CA ARG A 116 -11.07 11.63 2.68
C ARG A 116 -12.08 12.51 1.95
N ARG A 117 -12.87 13.26 2.71
CA ARG A 117 -13.85 14.19 2.16
C ARG A 117 -13.18 15.43 1.57
N ALA A 118 -13.89 16.13 0.69
CA ALA A 118 -13.45 17.43 0.18
C ALA A 118 -13.16 18.46 1.29
N SER A 119 -13.82 18.35 2.45
CA SER A 119 -13.56 19.16 3.65
C SER A 119 -12.25 18.83 4.37
N GLY A 120 -11.57 17.74 4.00
CA GLY A 120 -10.39 17.20 4.65
C GLY A 120 -10.68 16.18 5.76
N ARG A 121 -11.95 16.04 6.20
CA ARG A 121 -12.34 15.06 7.22
C ARG A 121 -12.34 13.64 6.66
N PHE A 122 -12.07 12.65 7.49
CA PHE A 122 -12.13 11.24 7.13
C PHE A 122 -13.49 10.64 7.43
N GLN A 123 -13.93 9.72 6.58
CA GLN A 123 -15.16 8.96 6.78
C GLN A 123 -14.89 7.48 6.49
N LEU A 124 -15.24 6.64 7.45
CA LEU A 124 -15.29 5.20 7.25
C LEU A 124 -16.60 4.82 6.55
N TYR A 125 -16.53 3.92 5.57
CA TYR A 125 -17.68 3.37 4.87
C TYR A 125 -17.67 1.85 4.93
N ARG A 126 -18.86 1.24 5.02
CA ARG A 126 -19.09 -0.14 4.58
C ARG A 126 -19.35 -0.13 3.09
N VAL A 127 -18.81 -1.13 2.39
CA VAL A 127 -19.04 -1.34 0.95
C VAL A 127 -20.04 -2.48 0.77
N ASN A 128 -21.22 -2.15 0.26
CA ASN A 128 -22.29 -3.12 0.02
C ASN A 128 -22.29 -3.56 -1.44
N PHE A 129 -22.07 -4.84 -1.70
CA PHE A 129 -22.03 -5.40 -3.06
C PHE A 129 -23.42 -5.84 -3.54
N SER A 130 -23.67 -5.64 -4.84
CA SER A 130 -24.81 -6.21 -5.57
C SER A 130 -24.35 -6.58 -6.99
N GLY A 131 -23.97 -7.85 -7.18
CA GLY A 131 -23.36 -8.32 -8.43
C GLY A 131 -22.06 -7.58 -8.76
N ASP A 132 -22.05 -6.89 -9.90
CA ASP A 132 -20.94 -6.06 -10.37
C ASP A 132 -21.11 -4.57 -10.02
N SER A 133 -21.90 -4.27 -8.99
CA SER A 133 -22.06 -2.94 -8.41
C SER A 133 -21.74 -2.92 -6.92
N ALA A 134 -21.37 -1.75 -6.41
CA ALA A 134 -21.10 -1.49 -5.01
C ALA A 134 -21.68 -0.13 -4.57
N SER A 135 -22.10 -0.03 -3.31
CA SER A 135 -22.53 1.24 -2.71
C SER A 135 -21.84 1.48 -1.37
N LEU A 136 -21.57 2.75 -1.07
CA LEU A 136 -20.95 3.17 0.19
C LEU A 136 -22.02 3.53 1.22
N GLN A 137 -21.91 2.96 2.43
CA GLN A 137 -22.73 3.31 3.59
C GLN A 137 -21.83 3.86 4.70
N ALA A 138 -22.06 5.11 5.11
CA ALA A 138 -21.23 5.76 6.12
C ALA A 138 -21.34 5.04 7.47
N VAL A 139 -20.20 4.88 8.14
CA VAL A 139 -20.09 4.37 9.51
C VAL A 139 -19.68 5.52 10.42
N GLY A 140 -20.57 5.93 11.31
CA GLY A 140 -20.29 6.99 12.27
C GLY A 140 -20.14 8.39 11.69
N PRO A 141 -19.75 9.37 12.53
CA PRO A 141 -19.70 10.79 12.17
C PRO A 141 -18.44 11.22 11.37
N GLY A 142 -17.49 10.31 11.18
CA GLY A 142 -16.16 10.62 10.67
C GLY A 142 -15.26 11.31 11.70
N PHE A 143 -14.00 11.52 11.34
CA PHE A 143 -12.95 11.99 12.24
C PHE A 143 -11.92 12.85 11.50
N ASP A 144 -11.05 13.52 12.27
CA ASP A 144 -10.01 14.38 11.74
C ASP A 144 -8.63 13.75 11.98
N LEU A 145 -7.79 13.71 10.94
CA LEU A 145 -6.38 13.35 11.01
C LEU A 145 -5.59 14.34 10.17
N ALA A 146 -4.59 14.99 10.77
CA ALA A 146 -3.75 15.93 10.06
C ALA A 146 -2.69 15.23 9.21
N ASN A 147 -2.29 15.86 8.10
CA ASN A 147 -1.13 15.46 7.28
C ASN A 147 -1.21 14.04 6.72
N ILE A 148 -2.41 13.59 6.36
CA ILE A 148 -2.64 12.29 5.71
C ILE A 148 -3.04 12.53 4.24
N THR A 149 -2.22 12.02 3.33
CA THR A 149 -2.51 11.97 1.89
C THR A 149 -2.67 10.53 1.39
N SER A 150 -2.16 9.56 2.13
CA SER A 150 -2.28 8.13 1.90
C SER A 150 -2.17 7.37 3.20
N VAL A 151 -2.63 6.12 3.20
CA VAL A 151 -2.63 5.26 4.37
C VAL A 151 -2.32 3.81 4.02
N GLY A 152 -1.68 3.10 4.95
CA GLY A 152 -1.89 1.67 5.11
C GLY A 152 -3.09 1.45 6.04
N PHE A 153 -3.94 0.49 5.70
CA PHE A 153 -5.24 0.29 6.35
C PHE A 153 -5.54 -1.20 6.38
N ASP A 154 -5.77 -1.76 7.56
CA ASP A 154 -6.04 -3.19 7.69
C ASP A 154 -6.79 -3.50 9.00
N PHE A 155 -7.69 -4.48 8.96
CA PHE A 155 -8.36 -5.00 10.13
C PHE A 155 -7.41 -5.90 10.91
N ASN A 156 -7.19 -5.58 12.19
CA ASN A 156 -6.63 -6.57 13.10
C ASN A 156 -7.71 -7.62 13.41
N PRO A 157 -7.53 -8.89 13.02
CA PRO A 157 -8.49 -9.93 13.32
C PRO A 157 -8.43 -10.25 14.81
N ASN A 158 -9.32 -9.57 15.54
CA ASN A 158 -9.97 -10.04 16.75
C ASN A 158 -9.09 -10.78 17.79
N VAL A 159 -8.05 -10.10 18.28
CA VAL A 159 -7.18 -10.63 19.35
C VAL A 159 -7.93 -10.59 20.69
N ILE A 160 -8.04 -11.75 21.37
CA ILE A 160 -8.49 -11.78 22.77
C ILE A 160 -7.45 -11.11 23.66
N GLN A 161 -7.90 -10.10 24.40
CA GLN A 161 -7.14 -9.49 25.48
C GLN A 161 -7.17 -10.39 26.73
N PRO A 162 -6.22 -10.21 27.67
CA PRO A 162 -6.20 -10.94 28.94
C PRO A 162 -7.50 -10.86 29.76
N ASP A 163 -8.32 -9.84 29.54
CA ASP A 163 -9.64 -9.64 30.16
C ASP A 163 -10.81 -10.25 29.37
N ASN A 164 -10.50 -11.09 28.37
CA ASN A 164 -11.47 -11.71 27.45
C ASN A 164 -12.21 -10.71 26.53
N SER A 165 -11.77 -9.45 26.47
CA SER A 165 -12.25 -8.48 25.47
C SER A 165 -11.58 -8.73 24.12
N ARG A 166 -12.21 -8.26 23.05
CA ARG A 166 -11.80 -8.50 21.66
C ARG A 166 -11.30 -7.20 21.02
N VAL A 167 -10.06 -7.19 20.52
CA VAL A 167 -9.52 -6.03 19.78
C VAL A 167 -9.87 -6.17 18.31
N ASP A 168 -11.09 -5.77 17.98
CA ASP A 168 -11.59 -5.63 16.62
C ASP A 168 -11.43 -4.17 16.19
N ARG A 169 -10.26 -3.84 15.65
CA ARG A 169 -9.88 -2.47 15.28
C ARG A 169 -9.21 -2.46 13.93
N ILE A 170 -9.41 -1.37 13.21
CA ILE A 170 -8.68 -1.09 11.98
C ILE A 170 -7.41 -0.35 12.35
N ARG A 171 -6.26 -0.83 11.91
CA ARG A 171 -4.99 -0.09 11.95
C ARG A 171 -4.97 0.91 10.81
N LEU A 172 -4.55 2.13 11.11
CA LEU A 172 -4.24 3.16 10.12
C LEU A 172 -2.79 3.60 10.35
N VAL A 173 -1.97 3.47 9.32
CA VAL A 173 -0.59 3.97 9.28
C VAL A 173 -0.41 4.93 8.12
N SER A 174 0.58 5.81 8.19
CA SER A 174 0.87 6.73 7.08
C SER A 174 2.36 6.93 6.82
N PRO A 175 2.72 7.42 5.62
CA PRO A 175 4.09 7.86 5.34
C PRO A 175 4.56 9.03 6.21
N THR A 176 3.64 9.78 6.82
CA THR A 176 3.92 10.87 7.76
C THR A 176 4.10 10.39 9.21
N ARG A 177 4.28 9.07 9.40
CA ARG A 177 4.53 8.38 10.68
C ARG A 177 3.34 8.37 11.65
N ILE A 178 2.14 8.63 11.15
CA ILE A 178 0.92 8.46 11.95
C ILE A 178 0.69 6.99 12.19
N ASN A 179 0.31 6.68 13.42
CA ASN A 179 -0.15 5.38 13.86
C ASN A 179 -1.46 5.58 14.61
N ALA A 180 -2.55 5.03 14.10
CA ALA A 180 -3.86 5.20 14.71
C ALA A 180 -4.68 3.92 14.60
N ARG A 181 -5.76 3.88 15.38
CA ARG A 181 -6.75 2.82 15.33
C ARG A 181 -8.13 3.43 15.12
N ILE A 182 -8.96 2.78 14.31
CA ILE A 182 -10.36 3.16 14.10
C ILE A 182 -11.23 2.05 14.69
N ASN A 183 -12.30 2.43 15.38
CA ASN A 183 -13.35 1.50 15.79
C ASN A 183 -14.30 1.29 14.59
N PRO A 184 -14.41 0.06 14.05
CA PRO A 184 -15.20 -0.22 12.85
C PRO A 184 -16.72 -0.19 13.05
N ASP A 185 -17.18 -0.12 14.30
CA ASP A 185 -18.61 -0.03 14.63
C ASP A 185 -19.03 1.43 14.82
N THR A 186 -18.15 2.28 15.35
CA THR A 186 -18.45 3.71 15.60
C THR A 186 -17.89 4.64 14.53
N GLY A 187 -16.95 4.18 13.70
CA GLY A 187 -16.29 5.00 12.68
C GLY A 187 -15.47 6.16 13.25
N THR A 188 -15.05 6.06 14.53
CA THR A 188 -14.23 7.06 15.22
C THR A 188 -12.84 6.50 15.51
N LEU A 189 -11.87 7.39 15.73
CA LEU A 189 -10.57 6.99 16.24
C LEU A 189 -10.69 6.37 17.64
N VAL A 190 -9.76 5.47 17.94
CA VAL A 190 -9.58 4.90 19.28
C VAL A 190 -8.55 5.74 20.01
N ASP A 191 -8.93 6.24 21.17
CA ASP A 191 -8.04 6.92 22.09
C ASP A 191 -6.94 5.98 22.62
N SER A 192 -5.68 6.43 22.56
CA SER A 192 -4.53 5.71 23.10
C SER A 192 -4.43 5.78 24.63
N ASP A 193 -4.89 6.85 25.26
CA ASP A 193 -4.89 7.05 26.71
C ASP A 193 -6.17 7.75 27.17
N PRO A 194 -7.18 6.99 27.63
CA PRO A 194 -8.49 7.52 28.01
C PRO A 194 -8.47 8.47 29.21
N ASN A 195 -7.33 8.58 29.92
CA ASN A 195 -7.18 9.51 31.03
C ASN A 195 -6.77 10.91 30.58
N ASN A 196 -6.30 11.06 29.34
CA ASN A 196 -5.91 12.34 28.79
C ASN A 196 -7.05 12.96 27.98
N SER A 197 -7.30 14.25 28.19
CA SER A 197 -8.34 14.95 27.44
C SER A 197 -7.96 15.12 25.97
N GLY A 198 -8.93 14.89 25.08
CA GLY A 198 -8.76 14.97 23.62
C GLY A 198 -8.65 13.60 22.96
N GLN A 199 -8.59 13.56 21.63
CA GLN A 199 -8.31 12.33 20.89
C GLN A 199 -6.81 12.23 20.64
N GLN A 200 -6.19 11.15 21.11
CA GLN A 200 -4.77 10.87 20.91
C GLN A 200 -4.61 9.70 19.93
N ASN A 201 -3.56 9.79 19.13
CA ASN A 201 -3.11 8.71 18.26
C ASN A 201 -2.22 7.74 19.07
N ASP A 202 -2.00 6.54 18.53
CA ASP A 202 -1.01 5.63 19.06
C ASP A 202 0.42 6.22 18.88
N GLY A 203 1.43 5.57 19.49
CA GLY A 203 2.82 6.01 19.37
C GLY A 203 3.26 6.13 17.91
N ASN A 204 3.92 7.25 17.58
CA ASN A 204 4.39 7.53 16.22
C ASN A 204 5.29 6.41 15.67
N LEU A 205 5.22 6.20 14.37
CA LEU A 205 6.01 5.16 13.70
C LEU A 205 7.51 5.49 13.75
N ALA A 206 8.30 4.56 14.29
CA ALA A 206 9.75 4.67 14.39
C ALA A 206 10.38 3.28 14.43
N PHE A 207 11.56 3.12 13.82
CA PHE A 207 12.34 1.90 14.00
C PHE A 207 12.80 1.76 15.45
N ALA A 208 12.73 0.54 15.99
CA ALA A 208 13.13 0.25 17.35
C ALA A 208 14.64 0.43 17.54
N ALA A 209 15.05 0.70 18.78
CA ALA A 209 16.47 0.72 19.13
C ALA A 209 17.09 -0.66 18.87
N GLY A 210 18.26 -0.67 18.22
CA GLY A 210 18.96 -1.88 17.79
C GLY A 210 18.48 -2.46 16.46
N ASP A 211 17.42 -1.91 15.85
CA ASP A 211 17.03 -2.29 14.50
C ASP A 211 18.08 -1.85 13.47
N VAL A 212 18.26 -2.61 12.40
CA VAL A 212 19.21 -2.27 11.31
C VAL A 212 18.90 -0.90 10.69
N ASN A 213 17.63 -0.48 10.73
CA ASN A 213 17.14 0.79 10.21
C ASN A 213 16.82 1.81 11.32
N GLN A 214 17.33 1.64 12.55
CA GLN A 214 16.98 2.49 13.73
C GLN A 214 17.12 4.01 13.51
N ASN A 215 17.97 4.45 12.57
CA ASN A 215 18.20 5.87 12.27
C ASN A 215 17.40 6.38 11.06
N ALA A 216 16.66 5.52 10.37
CA ALA A 216 15.83 5.90 9.23
C ALA A 216 14.48 6.46 9.71
N LEU A 217 13.90 7.35 8.91
CA LEU A 217 12.53 7.81 9.09
C LEU A 217 11.59 6.90 8.27
N PRO A 218 10.74 6.09 8.93
CA PRO A 218 9.89 5.18 8.20
C PRO A 218 8.80 5.92 7.41
N ARG A 219 8.45 5.35 6.28
CA ARG A 219 7.32 5.72 5.41
C ARG A 219 6.51 4.45 5.13
N LEU A 220 5.56 4.15 6.01
CA LEU A 220 4.68 3.00 5.83
C LEU A 220 3.61 3.30 4.78
N VAL A 221 3.53 2.47 3.75
CA VAL A 221 2.65 2.65 2.58
C VAL A 221 1.60 1.53 2.44
N GLY A 222 1.69 0.50 3.28
CA GLY A 222 0.75 -0.61 3.38
C GLY A 222 0.92 -1.28 4.75
N ALA A 223 -0.17 -1.86 5.27
CA ALA A 223 -0.19 -2.65 6.49
C ALA A 223 -1.09 -3.86 6.28
N ALA A 224 -0.79 -4.99 6.92
CA ALA A 224 -1.58 -6.21 6.86
C ALA A 224 -1.35 -7.08 8.10
N TYR A 225 -2.40 -7.67 8.64
CA TYR A 225 -2.34 -8.59 9.77
C TYR A 225 -2.37 -10.05 9.32
N THR A 226 -1.56 -10.89 9.96
CA THR A 226 -1.68 -12.35 9.82
C THR A 226 -2.89 -12.88 10.59
N ASN A 227 -3.22 -14.14 10.29
CA ASN A 227 -4.19 -14.96 11.03
C ASN A 227 -5.57 -14.31 11.04
N ASN A 228 -6.02 -13.94 9.84
CA ASN A 228 -7.38 -13.50 9.61
C ASN A 228 -8.33 -14.70 9.72
N ASP A 229 -8.55 -15.14 10.95
CA ASP A 229 -9.35 -16.28 11.33
C ASP A 229 -10.29 -15.93 12.52
N SER A 230 -11.17 -16.86 12.88
CA SER A 230 -12.13 -16.67 13.96
C SER A 230 -11.66 -17.24 15.30
N ASP A 231 -10.49 -17.89 15.34
CA ASP A 231 -9.93 -18.50 16.55
C ASP A 231 -9.21 -17.43 17.38
N PRO A 232 -9.80 -17.01 18.50
CA PRO A 232 -9.17 -15.99 19.32
C PRO A 232 -7.84 -16.39 19.97
N ALA A 233 -7.50 -17.68 19.97
CA ALA A 233 -6.22 -18.16 20.49
C ALA A 233 -5.07 -17.89 19.51
N THR A 234 -5.37 -17.60 18.24
CA THR A 234 -4.37 -17.31 17.23
C THR A 234 -3.96 -15.83 17.33
N GLY A 235 -2.81 -15.56 17.95
CA GLY A 235 -2.26 -14.19 18.01
C GLY A 235 -1.95 -13.65 16.62
N THR A 236 -2.03 -12.34 16.43
CA THR A 236 -1.78 -11.70 15.13
C THR A 236 -0.44 -10.97 15.11
N ILE A 237 0.16 -10.85 13.92
CA ILE A 237 1.34 -10.02 13.68
C ILE A 237 0.95 -8.97 12.65
N ASN A 238 1.20 -7.69 12.96
CA ASN A 238 1.04 -6.60 12.03
C ASN A 238 2.30 -6.46 11.19
N PHE A 239 2.19 -6.71 9.89
CA PHE A 239 3.22 -6.44 8.91
C PHE A 239 2.97 -5.12 8.21
N ALA A 240 4.02 -4.46 7.76
CA ALA A 240 3.92 -3.25 6.97
C ALA A 240 5.02 -3.16 5.93
N ILE A 241 4.76 -2.37 4.90
CA ILE A 241 5.69 -2.08 3.83
C ILE A 241 6.30 -0.70 4.07
N ASP A 242 7.61 -0.65 4.28
CA ASP A 242 8.36 0.60 4.43
C ASP A 242 9.00 1.02 3.11
N ALA A 243 8.53 2.13 2.55
CA ALA A 243 9.02 2.65 1.29
C ALA A 243 10.36 3.39 1.40
N THR A 244 10.77 3.83 2.60
CA THR A 244 12.09 4.46 2.80
C THR A 244 13.21 3.44 2.63
N THR A 245 13.04 2.26 3.21
CA THR A 245 14.07 1.20 3.26
C THR A 245 13.80 0.06 2.28
N ASN A 246 12.70 0.13 1.50
CA ASN A 246 12.24 -0.93 0.59
C ASN A 246 12.22 -2.30 1.27
N SER A 247 11.65 -2.34 2.48
CA SER A 247 11.69 -3.51 3.35
C SER A 247 10.29 -3.86 3.87
N LEU A 248 10.09 -5.16 4.11
CA LEU A 248 9.02 -5.62 4.96
C LEU A 248 9.44 -5.41 6.42
N VAL A 249 8.52 -4.89 7.22
CA VAL A 249 8.70 -4.68 8.66
C VAL A 249 7.53 -5.30 9.43
N THR A 250 7.72 -5.60 10.71
CA THR A 250 6.60 -5.78 11.64
C THR A 250 6.41 -4.51 12.45
N GLN A 251 5.16 -4.14 12.72
CA GLN A 251 4.81 -3.09 13.67
C GLN A 251 4.47 -3.73 15.01
N GLY A 252 5.35 -3.55 15.99
CA GLY A 252 5.42 -4.42 17.15
C GLY A 252 6.03 -5.78 16.83
N ARG A 253 6.09 -6.66 17.83
CA ARG A 253 6.55 -8.05 17.67
C ARG A 253 6.06 -8.93 18.82
N PRO A 254 5.84 -10.24 18.60
CA PRO A 254 5.65 -11.20 19.68
C PRO A 254 6.90 -11.31 20.57
N ALA A 255 6.74 -11.89 21.76
CA ALA A 255 7.87 -12.23 22.61
C ALA A 255 8.74 -13.31 21.94
N SER A 256 10.07 -13.12 21.94
CA SER A 256 10.99 -14.08 21.32
C SER A 256 12.40 -13.96 21.92
N GLY A 257 13.05 -15.10 22.16
CA GLY A 257 14.45 -15.16 22.58
C GLY A 257 14.77 -14.34 23.84
N GLY A 258 13.87 -14.35 24.82
CA GLY A 258 14.02 -13.56 26.06
C GLY A 258 13.61 -12.08 25.94
N ASN A 259 13.26 -11.59 24.75
CA ASN A 259 12.69 -10.27 24.57
C ASN A 259 11.19 -10.27 24.85
N ALA A 260 10.73 -9.27 25.59
CA ALA A 260 9.30 -9.03 25.80
C ALA A 260 8.59 -8.69 24.48
N ALA A 261 7.29 -9.01 24.41
CA ALA A 261 6.44 -8.58 23.30
C ALA A 261 6.35 -7.05 23.26
N VAL A 262 6.25 -6.50 22.05
CA VAL A 262 6.08 -5.08 21.80
C VAL A 262 4.75 -4.87 21.07
N SER A 263 3.84 -4.13 21.68
CA SER A 263 2.53 -3.84 21.09
C SER A 263 2.67 -2.98 19.82
N PRO A 264 1.88 -3.25 18.76
CA PRO A 264 1.82 -2.37 17.58
C PRO A 264 1.42 -0.92 17.92
N ASN A 265 0.69 -0.72 19.03
CA ASN A 265 0.27 0.62 19.49
C ASN A 265 1.46 1.49 19.94
N THR A 266 2.64 0.91 20.16
CA THR A 266 3.85 1.68 20.47
C THR A 266 4.42 2.40 19.24
N GLY A 267 4.02 1.98 18.03
CA GLY A 267 4.59 2.47 16.77
C GLY A 267 5.98 1.93 16.42
N GLN A 268 6.56 1.06 17.26
CA GLN A 268 7.90 0.53 17.02
C GLN A 268 7.91 -0.46 15.85
N LEU A 269 8.88 -0.29 14.96
CA LEU A 269 9.07 -1.13 13.77
C LEU A 269 10.31 -2.01 13.93
N PHE A 270 10.19 -3.24 13.45
CA PHE A 270 11.28 -4.22 13.39
C PHE A 270 11.42 -4.71 11.95
N THR A 271 12.61 -4.60 11.38
CA THR A 271 12.89 -4.99 10.00
C THR A 271 12.88 -6.51 9.85
N VAL A 272 12.08 -7.02 8.91
CA VAL A 272 12.06 -8.44 8.54
C VAL A 272 13.11 -8.71 7.47
N GLY A 273 13.11 -7.91 6.40
CA GLY A 273 14.08 -8.00 5.34
C GLY A 273 13.70 -7.19 4.10
N SER A 274 14.62 -7.14 3.14
CA SER A 274 14.43 -6.37 1.91
C SER A 274 13.39 -7.02 1.00
N LEU A 275 12.55 -6.18 0.39
CA LEU A 275 11.61 -6.61 -0.64
C LEU A 275 12.32 -7.07 -1.92
N GLY A 276 13.58 -6.66 -2.14
CA GLY A 276 14.31 -6.95 -3.38
C GLY A 276 13.79 -6.19 -4.61
N VAL A 277 12.80 -5.31 -4.42
CA VAL A 277 12.25 -4.42 -5.44
C VAL A 277 12.19 -3.00 -4.87
N ALA A 278 12.45 -2.00 -5.71
CA ALA A 278 12.31 -0.61 -5.31
C ALA A 278 10.84 -0.19 -5.42
N ILE A 279 10.27 0.29 -4.32
CA ILE A 279 8.93 0.89 -4.30
C ILE A 279 8.97 2.32 -4.86
N GLY A 280 10.11 3.00 -4.74
CA GLY A 280 10.29 4.38 -5.19
C GLY A 280 9.52 5.38 -4.31
N ASP A 281 9.18 6.54 -4.87
CA ASP A 281 8.51 7.63 -4.15
C ASP A 281 7.00 7.42 -3.93
N GLN A 282 6.53 6.18 -4.08
CA GLN A 282 5.13 5.86 -3.90
C GLN A 282 4.72 6.08 -2.44
N ASN A 283 3.51 6.60 -2.27
CA ASN A 283 2.91 6.83 -0.96
C ASN A 283 1.85 5.76 -0.63
N ASN A 284 1.55 4.85 -1.57
CA ASN A 284 0.52 3.84 -1.42
C ASN A 284 1.02 2.52 -2.02
N SER A 285 0.72 1.43 -1.33
CA SER A 285 0.78 0.06 -1.84
C SER A 285 -0.48 -0.65 -1.39
N GLY A 286 -1.11 -1.43 -2.26
CA GLY A 286 -2.01 -2.47 -1.76
C GLY A 286 -1.17 -3.50 -1.01
N PHE A 287 -1.54 -3.88 0.20
CA PHE A 287 -0.87 -4.94 0.94
C PHE A 287 -1.91 -5.62 1.81
N ASP A 288 -2.04 -6.93 1.66
CA ASP A 288 -3.00 -7.74 2.41
C ASP A 288 -2.48 -9.17 2.55
N ILE A 289 -2.90 -9.85 3.61
CA ILE A 289 -2.55 -11.22 3.96
C ILE A 289 -3.83 -12.08 3.96
N ALA A 290 -3.87 -13.04 3.05
CA ALA A 290 -5.06 -13.87 2.84
C ALA A 290 -5.44 -14.67 4.10
N PRO A 291 -6.74 -14.77 4.42
CA PRO A 291 -7.23 -15.61 5.51
C PRO A 291 -6.89 -17.09 5.28
N GLY A 292 -6.74 -17.83 6.38
CA GLY A 292 -6.54 -19.27 6.39
C GLY A 292 -5.15 -19.80 6.04
N ASN A 293 -4.37 -19.11 5.19
CA ASN A 293 -3.03 -19.58 4.79
C ASN A 293 -1.91 -18.53 4.90
N ASN A 294 -2.21 -17.30 5.31
CA ASN A 294 -1.26 -16.20 5.44
C ASN A 294 -0.45 -15.88 4.17
N THR A 295 -1.02 -16.15 2.98
CA THR A 295 -0.36 -15.72 1.74
C THR A 295 -0.45 -14.22 1.62
N ALA A 296 0.70 -13.55 1.69
CA ALA A 296 0.78 -12.10 1.58
C ALA A 296 0.90 -11.66 0.12
N PHE A 297 0.09 -10.68 -0.27
CA PHE A 297 0.14 -10.04 -1.58
C PHE A 297 0.38 -8.55 -1.43
N ALA A 298 1.21 -7.99 -2.30
CA ALA A 298 1.41 -6.55 -2.40
C ALA A 298 1.25 -6.07 -3.84
N SER A 299 0.74 -4.85 -4.02
CA SER A 299 0.73 -4.16 -5.29
C SER A 299 1.63 -2.93 -5.22
N PHE A 300 2.55 -2.85 -6.18
CA PHE A 300 3.44 -1.70 -6.34
C PHE A 300 3.16 -1.03 -7.69
N SER A 301 3.11 0.29 -7.67
CA SER A 301 2.88 1.12 -8.85
C SER A 301 4.19 1.34 -9.61
N GLY A 302 4.18 2.06 -10.72
CA GLY A 302 5.34 2.25 -11.61
C GLY A 302 4.84 2.69 -12.99
N ALA A 303 5.35 2.11 -14.07
CA ALA A 303 4.76 2.22 -15.41
C ALA A 303 3.45 1.39 -15.56
N GLY A 304 2.65 1.30 -14.48
CA GLY A 304 1.55 0.37 -14.27
C GLY A 304 1.55 -0.18 -12.84
N THR A 305 0.57 -1.02 -12.48
CA THR A 305 0.56 -1.74 -11.19
C THR A 305 0.96 -3.19 -11.42
N ARG A 306 1.90 -3.67 -10.59
CA ARG A 306 2.33 -5.07 -10.54
C ARG A 306 1.93 -5.69 -9.22
N LEU A 307 1.44 -6.93 -9.28
CA LEU A 307 1.14 -7.76 -8.13
C LEU A 307 2.36 -8.62 -7.77
N TYR A 308 2.64 -8.73 -6.48
CA TYR A 308 3.70 -9.55 -5.92
C TYR A 308 3.15 -10.45 -4.80
N THR A 309 3.74 -11.63 -4.62
CA THR A 309 3.70 -12.31 -3.33
C THR A 309 4.83 -11.80 -2.45
N ILE A 310 4.59 -11.71 -1.14
CA ILE A 310 5.60 -11.33 -0.15
C ILE A 310 5.88 -12.51 0.78
N ASP A 311 7.14 -12.88 0.91
CA ASP A 311 7.56 -13.86 1.92
C ASP A 311 7.63 -13.18 3.30
N LEU A 312 6.74 -13.55 4.22
CA LEU A 312 6.63 -12.93 5.55
C LEU A 312 7.80 -13.25 6.49
N GLY A 313 8.64 -14.25 6.17
CA GLY A 313 9.81 -14.63 6.99
C GLY A 313 11.10 -13.93 6.56
N THR A 314 11.22 -13.58 5.28
CA THR A 314 12.42 -12.99 4.68
C THR A 314 12.20 -11.58 4.14
N GLY A 315 10.95 -11.16 3.97
CA GLY A 315 10.55 -9.91 3.34
C GLY A 315 10.58 -9.92 1.81
N ARG A 316 11.03 -11.00 1.15
CA ARG A 316 11.29 -10.97 -0.31
C ARG A 316 9.99 -10.91 -1.13
N ALA A 317 9.92 -9.94 -2.06
CA ALA A 317 8.84 -9.85 -3.03
C ALA A 317 9.12 -10.72 -4.27
N THR A 318 8.10 -11.42 -4.77
CA THR A 318 8.17 -12.19 -6.02
C THR A 318 7.06 -11.75 -6.96
N LEU A 319 7.43 -11.33 -8.18
CA LEU A 319 6.48 -10.81 -9.17
C LEU A 319 5.48 -11.90 -9.58
N VAL A 320 4.18 -11.60 -9.47
CA VAL A 320 3.09 -12.44 -9.96
C VAL A 320 2.71 -12.06 -11.38
N GLY A 321 2.53 -10.77 -11.65
CA GLY A 321 2.17 -10.24 -12.96
C GLY A 321 1.63 -8.82 -12.90
N ASP A 322 1.37 -8.23 -14.07
CA ASP A 322 0.75 -6.91 -14.17
C ASP A 322 -0.76 -7.00 -13.89
N VAL A 323 -1.29 -6.00 -13.17
CA VAL A 323 -2.73 -5.86 -12.93
C VAL A 323 -3.37 -5.15 -14.11
N GLY A 324 -4.47 -5.71 -14.62
CA GLY A 324 -5.25 -5.11 -15.70
C GLY A 324 -5.81 -3.76 -15.29
N MET A 325 -5.38 -2.68 -15.94
CA MET A 325 -5.89 -1.34 -15.67
C MET A 325 -6.03 -0.56 -16.96
N THR A 326 -6.94 0.41 -16.97
CA THR A 326 -7.18 1.27 -18.13
C THR A 326 -6.40 2.59 -17.99
N GLY A 327 -5.66 2.96 -19.04
CA GLY A 327 -4.90 4.22 -19.08
C GLY A 327 -3.76 4.27 -18.07
N THR A 328 -3.60 5.43 -17.41
CA THR A 328 -2.53 5.71 -16.42
C THR A 328 -2.97 5.47 -14.98
N GLN A 329 -4.07 4.76 -14.74
CA GLN A 329 -4.54 4.45 -13.39
C GLN A 329 -3.54 3.55 -12.67
N VAL A 330 -3.52 3.65 -11.35
CA VAL A 330 -2.77 2.75 -10.46
C VAL A 330 -3.67 2.25 -9.34
N LEU A 331 -3.34 1.09 -8.76
CA LEU A 331 -3.96 0.68 -7.50
C LEU A 331 -3.38 1.50 -6.34
N VAL A 332 -4.29 2.01 -5.50
CA VAL A 332 -3.97 2.69 -4.24
C VAL A 332 -4.34 1.85 -3.02
N GLY A 333 -5.07 0.75 -3.21
CA GLY A 333 -5.42 -0.24 -2.19
C GLY A 333 -5.78 -1.59 -2.80
N LEU A 334 -5.67 -2.65 -2.00
CA LEU A 334 -5.96 -4.02 -2.36
C LEU A 334 -6.50 -4.74 -1.12
N ALA A 335 -7.58 -5.50 -1.26
CA ALA A 335 -8.05 -6.43 -0.24
C ALA A 335 -8.44 -7.77 -0.86
N ILE A 336 -8.10 -8.84 -0.17
CA ILE A 336 -8.34 -10.22 -0.52
C ILE A 336 -9.71 -10.60 0.03
N VAL A 337 -10.57 -11.09 -0.86
CA VAL A 337 -11.89 -11.59 -0.47
C VAL A 337 -11.72 -12.86 0.37
N PRO A 338 -12.31 -12.94 1.57
CA PRO A 338 -12.25 -14.12 2.41
C PRO A 338 -12.95 -15.37 1.85
#